data_AF-A0AAW9BC41-F1
#
_entry.id   AF-A0AAW9BC41-F1
#
_cell.length_a   1.000
_cell.length_b   1.000
_cell.length_c   1.000
_cell.angle_alpha   90.00
_cell.angle_beta   90.00
_cell.angle_gamma   90.00
#
_symmetry.space_group_name_H-M   'P 1'
#
loop_
_entity.id
_entity.type
_entity.pdbx_description
1 polymer ?
#
loop_
_entity_poly.entity_id
_entity_poly.type
_entity_poly.pdbx_seq_one_letter_code
_entity_poly.pdbx_strand_id
1 'polypeptide(L)'
;MVASNMDGNAQVSNLLSHDIAQSGCQLLSQLLSCGGLSADKAAALLTAIPALEKLLQPIVAGDIDGDLKGESIAYCLSAPLLDAYSQLSQIGEWQLALLGLNPEVRSHWLNLAAARCREAGAMSDSQVLVKLIQQLGNASEWVLARLENTSVTTGATPQIAAGPLAQLERDLFGHSLNDNAATPALCRILRACFKLHSLGEQTEALTPIQPVDLSAKQLANNWCQGRLQALPDALLSEYNFNQPINPNADWLLVSRPVNDEAKLIERFAHQPWWFLLSLVSFVQDAWAAEQRGGLLLTLPAGQNAFSPSQVNVAVQGIDGDEVSLGSLAEFLTQLQGELNIALYPELTNSAEDIQRLNRALSPLIAELLANKIWQFTEAGRGELGQYRIHPDFSDACYSLPLAPLFGYKSQHLQQAIKQLAQTSYANKKVPARLTE
;
A
#
# COMPACT_ATOMS: atom_id res chain seq x y z
N MET A 1 -8.02 -29.88 -43.12
CA MET A 1 -6.85 -29.00 -42.91
C MET A 1 -6.99 -28.45 -41.50
N VAL A 2 -6.48 -29.21 -40.54
CA VAL A 2 -6.53 -28.92 -39.10
C VAL A 2 -5.11 -28.52 -38.73
N ALA A 3 -4.92 -27.33 -38.18
CA ALA A 3 -3.63 -26.86 -37.70
C ALA A 3 -3.82 -26.14 -36.36
N SER A 4 -3.25 -26.78 -35.34
CA SER A 4 -2.62 -26.21 -34.14
C SER A 4 -3.41 -25.22 -33.29
N ASN A 5 -4.26 -25.77 -32.42
CA ASN A 5 -4.52 -25.24 -31.08
C ASN A 5 -4.07 -26.30 -30.06
N MET A 6 -2.79 -26.34 -29.73
CA MET A 6 -2.22 -27.10 -28.62
C MET A 6 -0.76 -26.65 -28.45
N ASP A 7 -0.39 -26.29 -27.22
CA ASP A 7 0.97 -26.17 -26.65
C ASP A 7 1.30 -24.88 -25.85
N GLY A 8 0.31 -24.03 -25.54
CA GLY A 8 0.54 -22.87 -24.64
C GLY A 8 0.32 -23.11 -23.14
N ASN A 9 -0.54 -24.07 -22.76
CA ASN A 9 -1.06 -24.17 -21.39
C ASN A 9 -0.36 -25.21 -20.49
N ALA A 10 0.63 -25.96 -20.99
CA ALA A 10 1.19 -27.12 -20.28
C ALA A 10 2.61 -26.94 -19.73
N GLN A 11 3.26 -25.78 -19.90
CA GLN A 11 4.67 -25.60 -19.51
C GLN A 11 4.89 -24.87 -18.16
N VAL A 12 3.86 -24.35 -17.49
CA VAL A 12 4.05 -23.41 -16.35
C VAL A 12 4.14 -24.10 -14.97
N SER A 13 4.09 -25.43 -14.90
CA SER A 13 4.06 -26.16 -13.62
C SER A 13 5.42 -26.28 -12.92
N ASN A 14 6.54 -25.97 -13.57
CA ASN A 14 7.87 -26.18 -12.99
C ASN A 14 8.67 -24.87 -12.87
N LEU A 15 8.39 -24.12 -11.79
CA LEU A 15 9.13 -22.92 -11.38
C LEU A 15 10.60 -23.20 -11.05
N LEU A 16 11.07 -24.45 -11.07
CA LEU A 16 12.48 -24.78 -10.86
C LEU A 16 13.33 -24.59 -12.12
N SER A 17 12.71 -24.33 -13.28
CA SER A 17 13.44 -23.93 -14.50
C SER A 17 13.75 -22.43 -14.47
N HIS A 18 15.00 -22.09 -14.82
CA HIS A 18 15.50 -20.72 -14.75
C HIS A 18 14.67 -19.74 -15.59
N ASP A 19 14.35 -20.09 -16.84
CA ASP A 19 13.63 -19.21 -17.77
C ASP A 19 12.20 -18.90 -17.30
N ILE A 20 11.50 -19.90 -16.73
CA ILE A 20 10.14 -19.71 -16.20
C ILE A 20 10.19 -18.87 -14.92
N ALA A 21 11.13 -19.16 -14.01
CA ALA A 21 11.31 -18.39 -12.79
C ALA A 21 11.70 -16.93 -13.08
N GLN A 22 12.56 -16.70 -14.06
CA GLN A 22 12.95 -15.36 -14.51
C GLN A 22 11.75 -14.61 -15.11
N SER A 23 10.96 -15.25 -15.96
CA SER A 23 9.73 -14.67 -16.51
C SER A 23 8.71 -14.36 -15.40
N GLY A 24 8.56 -15.25 -14.42
CA GLY A 24 7.75 -15.01 -13.22
C GLY A 24 8.23 -13.81 -12.42
N CYS A 25 9.54 -13.68 -12.19
CA CYS A 25 10.11 -12.50 -11.53
C CYS A 25 9.85 -11.21 -12.30
N GLN A 26 9.92 -11.23 -13.64
CA GLN A 26 9.58 -10.05 -14.45
C GLN A 26 8.12 -9.63 -14.26
N LEU A 27 7.19 -10.59 -14.23
CA LEU A 27 5.78 -10.33 -13.95
C LEU A 27 5.57 -9.79 -12.52
N LEU A 28 6.27 -10.32 -11.52
CA LEU A 28 6.24 -9.79 -10.16
C LEU A 28 6.79 -8.36 -10.10
N SER A 29 7.88 -8.06 -10.80
CA SER A 29 8.40 -6.70 -10.89
C SER A 29 7.38 -5.75 -11.53
N GLN A 30 6.69 -6.20 -12.58
CA GLN A 30 5.61 -5.44 -13.21
C GLN A 30 4.44 -5.22 -12.24
N LEU A 31 4.02 -6.26 -11.53
CA LEU A 31 2.98 -6.20 -10.50
C LEU A 31 3.28 -5.12 -9.47
N LEU A 32 4.53 -5.08 -8.98
CA LEU A 32 4.96 -4.05 -8.04
C LEU A 32 4.94 -2.67 -8.71
N SER A 33 5.66 -2.48 -9.81
CA SER A 33 5.84 -1.18 -10.47
C SER A 33 4.54 -0.52 -10.96
N CYS A 34 3.56 -1.33 -11.38
CA CYS A 34 2.27 -0.88 -11.88
C CYS A 34 1.17 -0.87 -10.81
N GLY A 35 1.45 -1.35 -9.59
CA GLY A 35 0.46 -1.57 -8.53
C GLY A 35 -0.55 -2.69 -8.81
N GLY A 36 -0.43 -3.40 -9.94
CA GLY A 36 -1.39 -4.40 -10.40
C GLY A 36 -1.03 -5.03 -11.75
N LEU A 37 -1.76 -6.08 -12.13
CA LEU A 37 -1.66 -6.78 -13.42
C LEU A 37 -3.05 -7.09 -13.99
N SER A 38 -3.16 -7.16 -15.32
CA SER A 38 -4.36 -7.74 -15.95
C SER A 38 -4.45 -9.24 -15.69
N ALA A 39 -5.66 -9.78 -15.71
CA ALA A 39 -5.90 -11.20 -15.44
C ALA A 39 -5.12 -12.12 -16.38
N ASP A 40 -5.05 -11.78 -17.67
CA ASP A 40 -4.27 -12.54 -18.67
C ASP A 40 -2.78 -12.66 -18.30
N LYS A 41 -2.19 -11.56 -17.81
CA LYS A 41 -0.78 -11.53 -17.38
C LYS A 41 -0.57 -12.26 -16.06
N ALA A 42 -1.56 -12.21 -15.16
CA ALA A 42 -1.50 -12.87 -13.86
C ALA A 42 -1.73 -14.39 -13.97
N ALA A 43 -2.44 -14.88 -15.00
CA ALA A 43 -2.86 -16.28 -15.12
C ALA A 43 -1.71 -17.29 -15.00
N ALA A 44 -0.59 -17.05 -15.69
CA ALA A 44 0.58 -17.92 -15.61
C ALA A 44 1.18 -17.94 -14.20
N LEU A 45 1.19 -16.78 -13.54
CA LEU A 45 1.76 -16.62 -12.21
C LEU A 45 0.89 -17.24 -11.12
N LEU A 46 -0.44 -17.10 -11.21
CA LEU A 46 -1.40 -17.73 -10.30
C LEU A 46 -1.43 -19.25 -10.46
N THR A 47 -1.26 -19.75 -11.69
CA THR A 47 -1.10 -21.19 -11.94
C THR A 47 0.13 -21.75 -11.23
N ALA A 48 1.24 -21.01 -11.27
CA ALA A 48 2.50 -21.41 -10.66
C ALA A 48 2.53 -21.21 -9.13
N ILE A 49 1.78 -20.23 -8.63
CA ILE A 49 1.73 -19.83 -7.21
C ILE A 49 0.27 -19.62 -6.79
N PRO A 50 -0.52 -20.69 -6.59
CA PRO A 50 -1.95 -20.58 -6.28
C PRO A 50 -2.25 -19.78 -5.01
N ALA A 51 -1.35 -19.84 -4.02
CA ALA A 51 -1.48 -19.09 -2.78
C ALA A 51 -1.52 -17.56 -2.98
N LEU A 52 -1.02 -17.05 -4.11
CA LEU A 52 -1.02 -15.62 -4.38
C LEU A 52 -2.42 -15.09 -4.72
N GLU A 53 -3.32 -15.92 -5.24
CA GLU A 53 -4.67 -15.50 -5.63
C GLU A 53 -5.44 -14.89 -4.45
N LYS A 54 -5.34 -15.51 -3.28
CA LYS A 54 -5.97 -15.03 -2.03
C LYS A 54 -5.30 -13.78 -1.45
N LEU A 55 -4.07 -13.49 -1.86
CA LEU A 55 -3.31 -12.34 -1.40
C LEU A 55 -3.46 -11.14 -2.33
N LEU A 56 -3.95 -11.31 -3.55
CA LEU A 56 -4.19 -10.22 -4.48
C LEU A 56 -5.61 -9.71 -4.36
N GLN A 57 -5.80 -8.40 -4.57
CA GLN A 57 -7.12 -7.78 -4.59
C GLN A 57 -7.74 -7.97 -5.99
N PRO A 58 -8.79 -8.79 -6.16
CA PRO A 58 -9.41 -8.97 -7.47
C PRO A 58 -10.21 -7.73 -7.89
N ILE A 59 -10.11 -7.42 -9.17
CA ILE A 59 -10.89 -6.38 -9.85
C ILE A 59 -11.81 -7.04 -10.85
N VAL A 60 -13.11 -6.79 -10.75
CA VAL A 60 -14.13 -7.38 -11.64
C VAL A 60 -14.86 -6.29 -12.40
N ALA A 61 -15.13 -6.53 -13.69
CA ALA A 61 -16.07 -5.69 -14.42
C ALA A 61 -17.47 -5.94 -13.85
N GLY A 62 -18.03 -4.94 -13.16
CA GLY A 62 -19.41 -4.97 -12.69
C GLY A 62 -20.27 -4.01 -13.50
N ASP A 63 -21.55 -4.35 -13.67
CA ASP A 63 -22.54 -3.34 -13.99
C ASP A 63 -22.71 -2.41 -12.77
N ILE A 64 -23.12 -1.16 -13.01
CA ILE A 64 -23.12 -0.07 -12.00
C ILE A 64 -24.07 -0.37 -10.82
N ASP A 65 -24.90 -1.42 -10.91
CA ASP A 65 -25.93 -1.83 -9.95
C ASP A 65 -25.52 -2.94 -8.95
N GLY A 66 -24.23 -3.17 -8.74
CA GLY A 66 -23.73 -3.75 -7.48
C GLY A 66 -23.71 -5.28 -7.35
N ASP A 67 -23.97 -6.05 -8.42
CA ASP A 67 -23.73 -7.50 -8.42
C ASP A 67 -22.28 -7.78 -8.88
N LEU A 68 -21.37 -8.04 -7.93
CA LEU A 68 -19.95 -8.35 -8.18
C LEU A 68 -19.76 -9.80 -8.64
N LYS A 69 -20.51 -10.23 -9.65
CA LYS A 69 -20.42 -11.58 -10.22
C LYS A 69 -19.81 -11.50 -11.61
N GLY A 70 -18.50 -11.70 -11.69
CA GLY A 70 -17.77 -11.71 -12.96
C GLY A 70 -16.39 -12.32 -12.78
N GLU A 71 -15.79 -12.72 -13.89
CA GLU A 71 -14.37 -13.09 -13.92
C GLU A 71 -13.51 -11.86 -13.60
N SER A 72 -12.45 -12.06 -12.82
CA SER A 72 -11.48 -11.00 -12.54
C SER A 72 -10.87 -10.51 -13.85
N ILE A 73 -10.97 -9.21 -14.12
CA ILE A 73 -10.31 -8.57 -15.27
C ILE A 73 -8.87 -8.17 -14.94
N ALA A 74 -8.58 -7.99 -13.65
CA ALA A 74 -7.27 -7.60 -13.15
C ALA A 74 -7.10 -7.95 -11.66
N TYR A 75 -5.86 -7.84 -11.19
CA TYR A 75 -5.46 -8.05 -9.81
C TYR A 75 -4.59 -6.87 -9.36
N CYS A 76 -4.94 -6.26 -8.24
CA CYS A 76 -4.17 -5.19 -7.59
C CYS A 76 -3.41 -5.75 -6.39
N LEU A 77 -2.32 -5.09 -5.99
CA LEU A 77 -1.66 -5.38 -4.71
C LEU A 77 -2.63 -5.15 -3.55
N SER A 78 -2.52 -5.99 -2.52
CA SER A 78 -3.20 -5.82 -1.23
C SER A 78 -2.23 -5.29 -0.17
N ALA A 79 -2.76 -4.81 0.95
CA ALA A 79 -1.94 -4.35 2.08
C ALA A 79 -0.91 -5.40 2.55
N PRO A 80 -1.25 -6.69 2.77
CA PRO A 80 -0.25 -7.71 3.13
C PRO A 80 0.95 -7.83 2.19
N LEU A 81 0.74 -7.64 0.88
CA LEU A 81 1.81 -7.73 -0.12
C LEU A 81 2.71 -6.50 -0.12
N LEU A 82 2.14 -5.33 0.17
CA LEU A 82 2.86 -4.09 0.36
C LEU A 82 3.69 -4.15 1.65
N ASP A 83 3.07 -4.51 2.78
CA ASP A 83 3.74 -4.69 4.08
C ASP A 83 4.92 -5.68 4.00
N ALA A 84 4.82 -6.70 3.15
CA ALA A 84 5.91 -7.65 2.95
C ALA A 84 7.08 -7.02 2.20
N TYR A 85 6.82 -6.10 1.26
CA TYR A 85 7.86 -5.36 0.54
C TYR A 85 8.65 -4.43 1.48
N SER A 86 7.97 -3.69 2.37
CA SER A 86 8.64 -2.77 3.31
C SER A 86 9.55 -3.48 4.34
N GLN A 87 9.35 -4.80 4.55
CA GLN A 87 10.19 -5.63 5.41
C GLN A 87 11.43 -6.21 4.73
N LEU A 88 11.54 -6.05 3.42
CA LEU A 88 12.59 -6.62 2.58
C LEU A 88 13.52 -5.50 2.09
N SER A 89 14.80 -5.83 1.88
CA SER A 89 15.80 -4.80 1.59
C SER A 89 15.79 -4.32 0.13
N GLN A 90 15.23 -5.13 -0.77
CA GLN A 90 15.27 -4.89 -2.22
C GLN A 90 14.18 -5.68 -2.93
N ILE A 91 13.83 -5.26 -4.15
CA ILE A 91 12.82 -5.92 -4.99
C ILE A 91 13.12 -7.41 -5.26
N GLY A 92 14.41 -7.76 -5.43
CA GLY A 92 14.84 -9.14 -5.62
C GLY A 92 14.44 -10.07 -4.46
N GLU A 93 14.55 -9.59 -3.22
CA GLU A 93 14.11 -10.35 -2.05
C GLU A 93 12.59 -10.53 -2.03
N TRP A 94 11.83 -9.52 -2.46
CA TRP A 94 10.37 -9.60 -2.55
C TRP A 94 9.91 -10.58 -3.62
N GLN A 95 10.55 -10.55 -4.80
CA GLN A 95 10.29 -11.52 -5.87
C GLN A 95 10.55 -12.95 -5.40
N LEU A 96 11.65 -13.18 -4.69
CA LEU A 96 11.98 -14.50 -4.14
C LEU A 96 11.01 -14.91 -3.02
N ALA A 97 10.61 -13.99 -2.13
CA ALA A 97 9.63 -14.29 -1.09
C ALA A 97 8.28 -14.77 -1.67
N LEU A 98 7.83 -14.16 -2.78
CA LEU A 98 6.63 -14.59 -3.49
C LEU A 98 6.82 -15.91 -4.23
N LEU A 99 7.96 -16.14 -4.89
CA LEU A 99 8.29 -17.45 -5.46
C LEU A 99 8.30 -18.56 -4.39
N GLY A 100 8.73 -18.25 -3.17
CA GLY A 100 8.71 -19.15 -2.01
C GLY A 100 7.32 -19.55 -1.53
N LEU A 101 6.25 -18.90 -1.99
CA LEU A 101 4.90 -19.38 -1.73
C LEU A 101 4.64 -20.72 -2.42
N ASN A 102 5.35 -21.01 -3.52
CA ASN A 102 5.37 -22.34 -4.11
C ASN A 102 6.19 -23.31 -3.20
N PRO A 103 5.61 -24.45 -2.79
CA PRO A 103 6.24 -25.38 -1.85
C PRO A 103 7.51 -26.04 -2.40
N GLU A 104 7.60 -26.25 -3.72
CA GLU A 104 8.77 -26.88 -4.35
C GLU A 104 10.00 -25.97 -4.27
N VAL A 105 9.82 -24.69 -4.58
CA VAL A 105 10.86 -23.66 -4.48
C VAL A 105 11.31 -23.52 -3.01
N ARG A 106 10.33 -23.37 -2.10
CA ARG A 106 10.58 -23.19 -0.67
C ARG A 106 11.35 -24.34 -0.03
N SER A 107 11.09 -25.58 -0.45
CA SER A 107 11.72 -26.78 0.10
C SER A 107 13.25 -26.68 0.08
N HIS A 108 13.82 -26.15 -1.01
CA HIS A 108 15.26 -25.97 -1.13
C HIS A 108 15.80 -24.95 -0.12
N TRP A 109 15.16 -23.78 0.00
CA TRP A 109 15.58 -22.73 0.93
C TRP A 109 15.45 -23.15 2.40
N LEU A 110 14.42 -23.94 2.74
CA LEU A 110 14.30 -24.54 4.07
C LEU A 110 15.42 -25.55 4.36
N ASN A 111 15.88 -26.31 3.37
CA ASN A 111 17.05 -27.20 3.55
C ASN A 111 18.32 -26.40 3.83
N LEU A 112 18.55 -25.30 3.10
CA LEU A 112 19.69 -24.41 3.35
C LEU A 112 19.63 -23.85 4.77
N ALA A 113 18.51 -23.27 5.18
CA ALA A 113 18.34 -22.72 6.52
C ALA A 113 18.52 -23.79 7.61
N ALA A 114 17.97 -25.00 7.42
CA ALA A 114 18.16 -26.13 8.32
C ALA A 114 19.63 -26.54 8.44
N ALA A 115 20.37 -26.60 7.33
CA ALA A 115 21.79 -26.89 7.33
C ALA A 115 22.58 -25.81 8.11
N ARG A 116 22.26 -24.52 7.92
CA ARG A 116 22.87 -23.41 8.67
C ARG A 116 22.59 -23.47 10.17
N CYS A 117 21.36 -23.78 10.56
CA CYS A 117 21.00 -23.98 11.97
C CYS A 117 21.78 -25.15 12.57
N ARG A 118 21.97 -26.24 11.82
CA ARG A 118 22.75 -27.40 12.28
C ARG A 118 24.23 -27.07 12.42
N GLU A 119 24.82 -26.35 11.45
CA GLU A 119 26.21 -25.87 11.55
C GLU A 119 26.38 -24.99 12.79
N ALA A 120 25.50 -24.01 12.99
CA ALA A 120 25.53 -23.12 14.15
C ALA A 120 25.35 -23.87 15.47
N GLY A 121 24.49 -24.90 15.52
CA GLY A 121 24.29 -25.73 16.71
C GLY A 121 25.47 -26.65 17.05
N ALA A 122 26.34 -26.96 16.07
CA ALA A 122 27.57 -27.72 16.29
C ALA A 122 28.76 -26.84 16.70
N MET A 123 28.63 -25.51 16.62
CA MET A 123 29.67 -24.58 17.07
C MET A 123 29.73 -24.52 18.59
N SER A 124 30.89 -24.12 19.12
CA SER A 124 31.08 -23.91 20.56
C SER A 124 30.29 -22.72 21.11
N ASP A 125 29.93 -21.75 20.27
CA ASP A 125 29.16 -20.57 20.64
C ASP A 125 27.67 -20.72 20.28
N SER A 126 26.84 -20.95 21.29
CA SER A 126 25.38 -21.10 21.15
C SER A 126 24.67 -19.80 20.72
N GLN A 127 25.31 -18.63 20.87
CA GLN A 127 24.70 -17.36 20.47
C GLN A 127 24.51 -17.24 18.96
N VAL A 128 25.33 -17.95 18.17
CA VAL A 128 25.21 -17.98 16.71
C VAL A 128 23.86 -18.60 16.31
N LEU A 129 23.48 -19.71 16.94
CA LEU A 129 22.20 -20.36 16.69
C LEU A 129 21.03 -19.49 17.16
N VAL A 130 21.12 -18.89 18.35
CA VAL A 130 20.09 -18.00 18.89
C VAL A 130 19.83 -16.82 17.94
N LYS A 131 20.89 -16.18 17.44
CA LYS A 131 20.78 -15.08 16.48
C LYS A 131 20.13 -15.52 15.16
N LEU A 132 20.45 -16.71 14.67
CA LEU A 132 19.86 -17.24 13.44
C LEU A 132 18.36 -17.53 13.60
N ILE A 133 17.96 -18.11 14.73
CA ILE A 133 16.55 -18.33 15.07
C ILE A 133 15.81 -16.99 15.18
N GLN A 134 16.39 -15.99 15.84
CA GLN A 134 15.82 -14.64 15.93
C GLN A 134 15.66 -13.99 14.55
N GLN A 135 16.60 -14.19 13.63
CA GLN A 135 16.50 -13.68 12.26
C GLN A 135 15.39 -14.37 11.45
N LEU A 136 15.24 -15.69 11.60
CA LEU A 136 14.15 -16.46 10.99
C LEU A 136 12.77 -16.07 11.55
N GLY A 137 12.70 -15.69 12.82
CA GLY A 137 11.44 -15.41 13.51
C GLY A 137 10.51 -16.62 13.42
N ASN A 138 9.22 -16.41 13.10
CA ASN A 138 8.23 -17.47 13.01
C ASN A 138 8.57 -18.56 11.96
N ALA A 139 9.37 -18.24 10.93
CA ALA A 139 9.80 -19.23 9.96
C ALA A 139 10.72 -20.31 10.55
N SER A 140 11.22 -20.15 11.78
CA SER A 140 11.95 -21.20 12.48
C SER A 140 11.12 -22.47 12.67
N GLU A 141 9.79 -22.35 12.74
CA GLU A 141 8.87 -23.49 12.82
C GLU A 141 9.02 -24.42 11.60
N TRP A 142 9.02 -23.87 10.39
CA TRP A 142 9.24 -24.65 9.17
C TRP A 142 10.64 -25.28 9.13
N VAL A 143 11.65 -24.56 9.61
CA VAL A 143 13.03 -25.08 9.64
C VAL A 143 13.16 -26.23 10.65
N LEU A 144 12.53 -26.12 11.82
CA LEU A 144 12.48 -27.19 12.82
C LEU A 144 11.78 -28.43 12.27
N ALA A 145 10.59 -28.26 11.70
CA ALA A 145 9.85 -29.36 11.07
C ALA A 145 10.68 -30.04 9.96
N ARG A 146 11.49 -29.27 9.23
CA ARG A 146 12.40 -29.84 8.22
C ARG A 146 13.52 -30.66 8.85
N LEU A 147 14.13 -30.20 9.93
CA LEU A 147 15.16 -30.94 10.67
C LEU A 147 14.65 -32.26 11.24
N GLU A 148 13.45 -32.25 11.83
CA GLU A 148 12.79 -33.43 12.40
C GLU A 148 12.43 -34.44 11.31
N ASN A 149 11.73 -34.00 10.26
CA ASN A 149 11.27 -34.89 9.19
C ASN A 149 12.42 -35.55 8.43
N THR A 150 13.50 -34.82 8.13
CA THR A 150 14.63 -35.38 7.38
C THR A 150 15.38 -36.43 8.21
N SER A 151 15.49 -36.20 9.52
CA SER A 151 16.11 -37.14 10.45
C SER A 151 15.32 -38.45 10.59
N VAL A 152 13.99 -38.38 10.53
CA VAL A 152 13.10 -39.54 10.72
C VAL A 152 12.84 -40.33 9.44
N THR A 153 12.67 -39.67 8.30
CA THR A 153 12.16 -40.32 7.06
C THR A 153 13.23 -40.85 6.12
N THR A 154 14.40 -40.21 6.05
CA THR A 154 15.40 -40.53 5.01
C THR A 154 16.80 -40.79 5.57
N GLY A 155 17.05 -40.48 6.86
CA GLY A 155 18.40 -40.51 7.44
C GLY A 155 19.38 -39.53 6.78
N ALA A 156 18.92 -38.71 5.84
CA ALA A 156 19.72 -37.73 5.14
C ALA A 156 19.87 -36.47 5.99
N THR A 157 21.06 -35.86 5.95
CA THR A 157 21.32 -34.61 6.66
C THR A 157 21.09 -33.44 5.71
N PRO A 158 20.45 -32.33 6.14
CA PRO A 158 20.40 -31.12 5.33
C PRO A 158 21.80 -30.68 4.93
N GLN A 159 22.00 -30.35 3.65
CA GLN A 159 23.28 -29.93 3.09
C GLN A 159 23.18 -28.55 2.46
N ILE A 160 24.29 -27.82 2.49
CA ILE A 160 24.44 -26.57 1.75
C ILE A 160 24.92 -26.91 0.35
N ALA A 161 24.02 -26.81 -0.61
CA ALA A 161 24.30 -27.02 -2.01
C ALA A 161 23.57 -25.97 -2.84
N ALA A 162 24.13 -25.62 -4.00
CA ALA A 162 23.47 -24.70 -4.92
C ALA A 162 22.13 -25.28 -5.39
N GLY A 163 21.08 -24.46 -5.34
CA GLY A 163 19.75 -24.84 -5.79
C GLY A 163 19.53 -24.64 -7.29
N PRO A 164 18.39 -25.12 -7.81
CA PRO A 164 18.02 -24.90 -9.20
C PRO A 164 17.85 -23.41 -9.55
N LEU A 165 17.56 -22.56 -8.56
CA LEU A 165 17.39 -21.11 -8.72
C LEU A 165 18.66 -20.30 -8.44
N ALA A 166 19.81 -20.94 -8.19
CA ALA A 166 21.05 -20.25 -7.80
C ALA A 166 21.50 -19.17 -8.79
N GLN A 167 21.24 -19.36 -10.10
CA GLN A 167 21.53 -18.34 -11.11
C GLN A 167 20.59 -17.14 -10.99
N LEU A 168 19.29 -17.39 -10.85
CA LEU A 168 18.29 -16.33 -10.68
C LEU A 168 18.56 -15.51 -9.41
N GLU A 169 18.91 -16.17 -8.30
CA GLU A 169 19.27 -15.51 -7.05
C GLU A 169 20.43 -14.51 -7.26
N ARG A 170 21.49 -14.93 -7.98
CA ARG A 170 22.62 -14.05 -8.34
C ARG A 170 22.18 -12.89 -9.22
N ASP A 171 21.29 -13.13 -10.18
CA ASP A 171 20.81 -12.08 -11.08
C ASP A 171 19.95 -11.04 -10.35
N LEU A 172 19.19 -11.45 -9.33
CA LEU A 172 18.28 -10.58 -8.59
C LEU A 172 18.95 -9.72 -7.51
N PHE A 173 19.97 -10.24 -6.82
CA PHE A 173 20.61 -9.50 -5.72
C PHE A 173 22.12 -9.75 -5.54
N GLY A 174 22.78 -10.34 -6.54
CA GLY A 174 24.24 -10.45 -6.61
C GLY A 174 24.87 -11.65 -5.89
N HIS A 175 24.09 -12.44 -5.14
CA HIS A 175 24.56 -13.62 -4.41
C HIS A 175 23.59 -14.79 -4.58
N SER A 176 24.08 -16.03 -4.46
CA SER A 176 23.18 -17.18 -4.31
C SER A 176 22.88 -17.42 -2.84
N LEU A 177 21.67 -17.88 -2.52
CA LEU A 177 21.23 -18.13 -1.15
C LEU A 177 22.02 -19.27 -0.46
N ASN A 178 22.75 -20.09 -1.22
CA ASN A 178 23.68 -21.06 -0.64
C ASN A 178 24.95 -20.41 -0.06
N ASP A 179 25.28 -19.18 -0.42
CA ASP A 179 26.49 -18.50 0.03
C ASP A 179 26.33 -18.00 1.48
N ASN A 180 27.40 -18.06 2.28
CA ASN A 180 27.35 -17.62 3.69
C ASN A 180 26.89 -16.15 3.82
N ALA A 181 27.33 -15.29 2.90
CA ALA A 181 26.99 -13.87 2.87
C ALA A 181 25.49 -13.61 2.65
N ALA A 182 24.78 -14.53 2.00
CA ALA A 182 23.35 -14.42 1.72
C ALA A 182 22.46 -14.91 2.88
N THR A 183 23.04 -15.44 3.96
CA THR A 183 22.28 -15.97 5.12
C THR A 183 21.25 -14.96 5.68
N PRO A 184 21.59 -13.66 5.89
CA PRO A 184 20.59 -12.70 6.36
C PRO A 184 19.43 -12.49 5.37
N ALA A 185 19.70 -12.52 4.07
CA ALA A 185 18.68 -12.40 3.03
C ALA A 185 17.78 -13.64 3.00
N LEU A 186 18.36 -14.84 3.08
CA LEU A 186 17.62 -16.10 3.19
C LEU A 186 16.65 -16.07 4.38
N CYS A 187 17.10 -15.62 5.56
CA CYS A 187 16.25 -15.52 6.73
C CYS A 187 15.09 -14.52 6.54
N ARG A 188 15.37 -13.34 5.95
CA ARG A 188 14.32 -12.34 5.65
C ARG A 188 13.29 -12.87 4.65
N ILE A 189 13.75 -13.52 3.57
CA ILE A 189 12.90 -14.12 2.53
C ILE A 189 12.00 -15.19 3.15
N LEU A 190 12.56 -16.12 3.92
CA LEU A 190 11.78 -17.18 4.58
C LEU A 190 10.78 -16.62 5.58
N ARG A 191 11.15 -15.59 6.34
CA ARG A 191 10.25 -14.92 7.28
C ARG A 191 9.08 -14.24 6.58
N ALA A 192 9.34 -13.50 5.50
CA ALA A 192 8.30 -12.86 4.69
C ALA A 192 7.39 -13.91 4.02
N CYS A 193 7.99 -14.96 3.44
CA CYS A 193 7.27 -16.07 2.85
C CYS A 193 6.36 -16.79 3.87
N PHE A 194 6.86 -17.04 5.09
CA PHE A 194 6.05 -17.63 6.16
C PHE A 194 4.85 -16.76 6.50
N LYS A 195 5.07 -15.46 6.75
CA LYS A 195 4.00 -14.50 7.05
C LYS A 195 2.94 -14.49 5.95
N LEU A 196 3.35 -14.36 4.68
CA LEU A 196 2.45 -14.34 3.54
C LEU A 196 1.70 -15.66 3.35
N HIS A 197 2.35 -16.80 3.55
CA HIS A 197 1.69 -18.10 3.47
C HIS A 197 0.64 -18.27 4.57
N SER A 198 0.97 -17.95 5.82
CA SER A 198 0.02 -18.01 6.93
C SER A 198 -1.19 -17.10 6.69
N LEU A 199 -0.96 -15.90 6.15
CA LEU A 199 -2.05 -14.99 5.77
C LEU A 199 -2.90 -15.57 4.63
N GLY A 200 -2.29 -16.14 3.59
CA GLY A 200 -3.02 -16.77 2.48
C GLY A 200 -3.85 -17.99 2.90
N GLU A 201 -3.42 -18.72 3.92
CA GLU A 201 -4.19 -19.85 4.49
C GLU A 201 -5.36 -19.37 5.37
N GLN A 202 -5.17 -18.28 6.14
CA GLN A 202 -6.17 -17.74 7.07
C GLN A 202 -7.20 -16.82 6.41
N THR A 203 -6.85 -16.19 5.29
CA THR A 203 -7.70 -15.18 4.65
C THR A 203 -8.70 -15.86 3.71
N GLU A 204 -9.98 -15.59 3.92
CA GLU A 204 -10.99 -15.84 2.89
C GLU A 204 -10.66 -14.99 1.66
N ALA A 205 -11.06 -15.44 0.47
CA ALA A 205 -10.78 -14.70 -0.75
C ALA A 205 -11.23 -13.22 -0.60
N LEU A 206 -10.32 -12.29 -0.90
CA LEU A 206 -10.61 -10.86 -0.78
C LEU A 206 -11.82 -10.50 -1.64
N THR A 207 -12.73 -9.70 -1.08
CA THR A 207 -13.95 -9.29 -1.79
C THR A 207 -13.56 -8.49 -3.04
N PRO A 208 -14.01 -8.89 -4.24
CA PRO A 208 -13.71 -8.15 -5.46
C PRO A 208 -14.20 -6.71 -5.42
N ILE A 209 -13.49 -5.82 -6.10
CA ILE A 209 -13.86 -4.41 -6.22
C ILE A 209 -14.03 -4.01 -7.68
N GLN A 210 -14.82 -2.96 -7.93
CA GLN A 210 -15.04 -2.44 -9.28
C GLN A 210 -13.85 -1.62 -9.79
N PRO A 211 -13.77 -1.34 -11.10
CA PRO A 211 -12.87 -0.33 -11.62
C PRO A 211 -13.17 1.07 -11.05
N VAL A 212 -12.16 1.94 -11.08
CA VAL A 212 -12.25 3.36 -10.73
C VAL A 212 -13.18 4.06 -11.73
N ASP A 213 -14.27 4.64 -11.22
CA ASP A 213 -15.18 5.46 -11.99
C ASP A 213 -14.59 6.84 -12.26
N LEU A 214 -14.32 7.12 -13.54
CA LEU A 214 -13.85 8.42 -14.03
C LEU A 214 -14.99 9.33 -14.52
N SER A 215 -16.21 8.80 -14.62
CA SER A 215 -17.38 9.56 -15.08
C SER A 215 -17.93 10.51 -14.03
N ALA A 216 -17.39 10.46 -12.81
CA ALA A 216 -17.81 11.21 -11.63
C ALA A 216 -19.23 10.90 -11.13
N LYS A 217 -19.91 9.89 -11.69
CA LYS A 217 -21.28 9.52 -11.30
C LYS A 217 -21.31 8.77 -9.99
N GLN A 218 -20.35 7.89 -9.76
CA GLN A 218 -20.18 7.03 -8.60
C GLN A 218 -18.79 7.21 -7.98
N LEU A 219 -18.24 8.44 -8.03
CA LEU A 219 -16.91 8.77 -7.53
C LEU A 219 -16.64 8.27 -6.10
N ALA A 220 -17.65 8.31 -5.23
CA ALA A 220 -17.52 7.82 -3.86
C ALA A 220 -17.23 6.31 -3.78
N ASN A 221 -17.70 5.51 -4.73
CA ASN A 221 -17.46 4.06 -4.79
C ASN A 221 -15.99 3.75 -5.08
N ASN A 222 -15.22 4.71 -5.62
CA ASN A 222 -13.78 4.55 -5.81
C ASN A 222 -13.05 4.43 -4.47
N TRP A 223 -13.62 5.00 -3.40
CA TRP A 223 -13.07 5.02 -2.05
C TRP A 223 -13.64 3.88 -1.21
N CYS A 224 -13.29 2.66 -1.60
CA CYS A 224 -13.71 1.42 -0.96
C CYS A 224 -12.53 0.72 -0.27
N GLN A 225 -12.83 -0.08 0.76
CA GLN A 225 -11.86 -0.94 1.42
C GLN A 225 -11.12 -1.84 0.42
N GLY A 226 -9.83 -2.07 0.65
CA GLY A 226 -8.95 -2.87 -0.19
C GLY A 226 -8.44 -2.15 -1.43
N ARG A 227 -8.90 -0.92 -1.71
CA ARG A 227 -8.39 -0.09 -2.81
C ARG A 227 -6.96 0.36 -2.51
N LEU A 228 -6.19 0.50 -3.58
CA LEU A 228 -4.87 1.13 -3.57
C LEU A 228 -4.95 2.57 -4.07
N GLN A 229 -4.36 3.52 -3.35
CA GLN A 229 -4.21 4.92 -3.75
C GLN A 229 -2.74 5.27 -3.97
N ALA A 230 -2.42 5.83 -5.13
CA ALA A 230 -1.07 6.30 -5.42
C ALA A 230 -0.73 7.58 -4.65
N LEU A 231 0.49 7.71 -4.14
CA LEU A 231 0.99 8.99 -3.61
C LEU A 231 1.03 10.04 -4.74
N PRO A 232 0.93 11.35 -4.41
CA PRO A 232 0.91 12.39 -5.44
C PRO A 232 2.15 12.41 -6.33
N ASP A 233 3.30 12.02 -5.77
CA ASP A 233 4.63 12.01 -6.41
C ASP A 233 5.06 10.63 -6.95
N ALA A 234 4.34 9.56 -6.57
CA ALA A 234 4.69 8.16 -6.89
C ALA A 234 4.82 7.85 -8.38
N LEU A 235 4.13 8.62 -9.22
CA LEU A 235 4.08 8.40 -10.67
C LEU A 235 4.83 9.44 -11.48
N LEU A 236 5.39 10.43 -10.78
CA LEU A 236 6.18 11.50 -11.38
C LEU A 236 7.68 11.35 -11.11
N SER A 237 8.10 10.48 -10.17
CA SER A 237 9.52 10.40 -9.79
C SER A 237 9.97 9.04 -9.22
N GLU A 238 11.14 8.61 -9.72
CA GLU A 238 12.12 7.62 -9.22
C GLU A 238 12.12 6.17 -9.75
N TYR A 239 11.02 5.60 -10.25
CA TYR A 239 11.02 4.19 -10.73
C TYR A 239 11.06 3.98 -12.25
N ASN A 240 11.43 4.99 -13.04
CA ASN A 240 11.57 4.83 -14.49
C ASN A 240 12.83 5.48 -15.04
N PHE A 241 13.93 4.74 -15.04
CA PHE A 241 15.05 5.08 -15.92
C PHE A 241 14.87 4.57 -17.35
N ASN A 242 13.91 3.69 -17.67
CA ASN A 242 13.75 3.18 -19.06
C ASN A 242 12.37 2.61 -19.47
N GLN A 243 11.29 2.76 -18.68
CA GLN A 243 9.95 2.37 -19.12
C GLN A 243 8.94 3.46 -18.78
N PRO A 244 7.86 3.67 -19.54
CA PRO A 244 6.72 4.39 -19.01
C PRO A 244 6.00 3.45 -18.04
N ILE A 245 6.00 3.74 -16.74
CA ILE A 245 4.97 3.22 -15.84
C ILE A 245 3.67 3.71 -16.49
N ASN A 246 2.89 2.77 -17.01
CA ASN A 246 1.57 3.03 -17.56
C ASN A 246 0.57 2.45 -16.54
N PRO A 247 0.43 3.05 -15.34
CA PRO A 247 -0.51 2.58 -14.32
C PRO A 247 -1.95 2.95 -14.72
N ASN A 248 -2.17 3.37 -15.97
CA ASN A 248 -3.39 3.95 -16.54
C ASN A 248 -4.52 2.94 -16.71
N ALA A 249 -4.49 1.85 -15.94
CA ALA A 249 -5.60 0.94 -15.88
C ALA A 249 -6.55 1.38 -14.75
N ASP A 250 -7.85 1.18 -14.97
CA ASP A 250 -8.93 1.67 -14.12
C ASP A 250 -9.04 0.93 -12.79
N TRP A 251 -7.95 0.57 -12.12
CA TRP A 251 -8.00 -0.11 -10.82
C TRP A 251 -7.27 0.63 -9.69
N LEU A 252 -6.25 1.44 -10.01
CA LEU A 252 -5.50 2.25 -9.04
C LEU A 252 -6.16 3.63 -8.90
N LEU A 253 -6.33 4.11 -7.66
CA LEU A 253 -6.81 5.45 -7.40
C LEU A 253 -5.65 6.45 -7.57
N VAL A 254 -5.61 7.10 -8.72
CA VAL A 254 -4.45 7.84 -9.22
C VAL A 254 -4.81 9.17 -9.87
N SER A 255 -3.94 10.17 -9.73
CA SER A 255 -4.04 11.43 -10.48
C SER A 255 -3.80 11.21 -11.98
N ARG A 256 -4.74 11.68 -12.81
CA ARG A 256 -4.74 11.55 -14.26
C ARG A 256 -4.77 12.93 -14.93
N PRO A 257 -4.18 13.09 -16.13
CA PRO A 257 -4.28 14.33 -16.87
C PRO A 257 -5.74 14.75 -17.07
N VAL A 258 -6.03 16.03 -16.83
CA VAL A 258 -7.36 16.61 -17.01
C VAL A 258 -7.24 17.86 -17.87
N ASN A 259 -8.21 18.09 -18.75
CA ASN A 259 -8.28 19.33 -19.52
C ASN A 259 -8.47 20.56 -18.59
N ASP A 260 -7.83 21.68 -18.92
CA ASP A 260 -7.95 22.94 -18.20
C ASP A 260 -9.38 23.52 -18.22
N GLU A 261 -10.23 23.08 -19.14
CA GLU A 261 -11.64 23.48 -19.21
C GLU A 261 -12.57 22.54 -18.43
N ALA A 262 -12.06 21.46 -17.84
CA ALA A 262 -12.87 20.47 -17.16
C ALA A 262 -13.57 21.06 -15.93
N LYS A 263 -14.82 20.64 -15.73
CA LYS A 263 -15.61 21.04 -14.56
C LYS A 263 -15.01 20.45 -13.29
N LEU A 264 -15.25 21.08 -12.14
CA LEU A 264 -14.76 20.59 -10.83
C LEU A 264 -15.12 19.13 -10.56
N ILE A 265 -16.34 18.70 -10.92
CA ILE A 265 -16.77 17.31 -10.75
C ILE A 265 -15.95 16.31 -11.58
N GLU A 266 -15.55 16.68 -12.80
CA GLU A 266 -14.69 15.86 -13.66
C GLU A 266 -13.26 15.84 -13.14
N ARG A 267 -12.77 17.00 -12.66
CA ARG A 267 -11.45 17.11 -12.01
C ARG A 267 -11.36 16.21 -10.79
N PHE A 268 -12.35 16.19 -9.91
CA PHE A 268 -12.36 15.31 -8.73
C PHE A 268 -12.32 13.82 -9.08
N ALA A 269 -12.91 13.40 -10.20
CA ALA A 269 -12.84 12.01 -10.65
C ALA A 269 -11.45 11.60 -11.16
N HIS A 270 -10.66 12.57 -11.64
CA HIS A 270 -9.33 12.33 -12.19
C HIS A 270 -8.21 12.75 -11.23
N GLN A 271 -8.51 13.50 -10.17
CA GLN A 271 -7.55 13.99 -9.19
C GLN A 271 -8.01 13.58 -7.78
N PRO A 272 -7.72 12.33 -7.36
CA PRO A 272 -8.23 11.80 -6.08
C PRO A 272 -7.76 12.59 -4.86
N TRP A 273 -6.51 13.07 -4.87
CA TRP A 273 -6.00 13.89 -3.78
C TRP A 273 -6.70 15.25 -3.68
N TRP A 274 -7.06 15.88 -4.81
CA TRP A 274 -7.87 17.10 -4.78
C TRP A 274 -9.22 16.83 -4.14
N PHE A 275 -9.87 15.73 -4.51
CA PHE A 275 -11.17 15.38 -3.95
C PHE A 275 -11.09 15.14 -2.43
N LEU A 276 -10.10 14.37 -1.98
CA LEU A 276 -9.90 14.09 -0.55
C LEU A 276 -9.62 15.36 0.26
N LEU A 277 -8.71 16.21 -0.21
CA LEU A 277 -8.36 17.47 0.46
C LEU A 277 -9.55 18.44 0.48
N SER A 278 -10.34 18.48 -0.59
CA SER A 278 -11.60 19.25 -0.64
C SER A 278 -12.60 18.75 0.40
N LEU A 279 -12.77 17.43 0.53
CA LEU A 279 -13.62 16.82 1.57
C LEU A 279 -13.15 17.17 2.98
N VAL A 280 -11.84 17.16 3.25
CA VAL A 280 -11.30 17.55 4.56
C VAL A 280 -11.68 18.98 4.91
N SER A 281 -11.50 19.93 3.98
CA SER A 281 -11.91 21.33 4.21
C SER A 281 -13.42 21.52 4.34
N PHE A 282 -14.21 20.71 3.63
CA PHE A 282 -15.67 20.71 3.73
C PHE A 282 -16.15 20.21 5.10
N VAL A 283 -15.57 19.10 5.60
CA VAL A 283 -15.86 18.58 6.95
C VAL A 283 -15.43 19.57 8.02
N GLN A 284 -14.28 20.24 7.83
CA GLN A 284 -13.83 21.32 8.72
C GLN A 284 -14.89 22.42 8.86
N ASP A 285 -15.42 22.92 7.74
CA ASP A 285 -16.42 24.00 7.73
C ASP A 285 -17.76 23.55 8.33
N ALA A 286 -18.24 22.36 7.90
CA ALA A 286 -19.47 21.78 8.41
C ALA A 286 -19.42 21.53 9.93
N TRP A 287 -18.29 21.06 10.46
CA TRP A 287 -18.13 20.83 11.89
C TRP A 287 -18.04 22.15 12.66
N ALA A 288 -17.32 23.16 12.15
CA ALA A 288 -17.27 24.48 12.77
C ALA A 288 -18.67 25.11 12.91
N ALA A 289 -19.55 24.91 11.92
CA ALA A 289 -20.94 25.37 11.96
C ALA A 289 -21.80 24.69 13.04
N GLU A 290 -21.43 23.49 13.51
CA GLU A 290 -22.13 22.78 14.59
C GLU A 290 -21.91 23.41 15.98
N GLN A 291 -20.97 24.36 16.13
CA GLN A 291 -20.62 25.02 17.40
C GLN A 291 -20.22 24.02 18.52
N ARG A 292 -19.66 22.88 18.14
CA ARG A 292 -19.26 21.78 19.05
C ARG A 292 -17.81 21.36 18.82
N GLY A 293 -16.94 22.35 18.67
CA GLY A 293 -15.55 22.16 18.27
C GLY A 293 -15.34 22.25 16.77
N GLY A 294 -14.17 21.83 16.30
CA GLY A 294 -13.83 21.87 14.88
C GLY A 294 -12.46 21.30 14.55
N LEU A 295 -12.21 21.10 13.26
CA LEU A 295 -10.92 20.73 12.71
C LEU A 295 -10.18 22.00 12.26
N LEU A 296 -8.93 22.15 12.62
CA LEU A 296 -8.10 23.30 12.27
C LEU A 296 -6.94 22.85 11.39
N LEU A 297 -6.79 23.52 10.24
CA LEU A 297 -5.66 23.37 9.32
C LEU A 297 -4.82 24.64 9.43
N THR A 298 -3.64 24.55 10.05
CA THR A 298 -2.81 25.72 10.36
C THR A 298 -1.46 25.66 9.66
N LEU A 299 -0.99 26.82 9.21
CA LEU A 299 0.33 26.98 8.64
C LEU A 299 1.32 27.33 9.76
N PRO A 300 2.42 26.56 9.94
CA PRO A 300 3.44 26.94 10.89
C PRO A 300 4.09 28.28 10.53
N ALA A 301 4.51 29.03 11.54
CA ALA A 301 5.08 30.37 11.36
C ALA A 301 6.29 30.38 10.42
N GLY A 302 6.38 31.41 9.57
CA GLY A 302 7.51 31.62 8.65
C GLY A 302 7.46 30.81 7.35
N GLN A 303 6.39 30.05 7.11
CA GLN A 303 6.18 29.34 5.84
C GLN A 303 5.36 30.16 4.84
N ASN A 304 5.49 29.83 3.55
CA ASN A 304 4.68 30.40 2.48
C ASN A 304 3.39 29.58 2.32
N ALA A 305 2.23 30.24 2.32
CA ALA A 305 0.93 29.59 2.21
C ALA A 305 0.73 28.81 0.89
N PHE A 306 1.40 29.21 -0.19
CA PHE A 306 1.36 28.56 -1.51
C PHE A 306 2.51 27.56 -1.72
N SER A 307 3.41 27.41 -0.76
CA SER A 307 4.45 26.38 -0.78
C SER A 307 4.77 25.91 0.65
N PRO A 308 3.78 25.36 1.37
CA PRO A 308 3.96 24.94 2.74
C PRO A 308 4.89 23.73 2.79
N SER A 309 5.88 23.77 3.68
CA SER A 309 6.69 22.57 3.95
C SER A 309 5.89 21.54 4.76
N GLN A 310 4.89 21.99 5.51
CA GLN A 310 3.87 21.16 6.14
C GLN A 310 2.64 21.99 6.50
N VAL A 311 1.49 21.33 6.61
CA VAL A 311 0.28 21.90 7.24
C VAL A 311 0.02 21.14 8.53
N ASN A 312 -0.23 21.84 9.62
CA ASN A 312 -0.56 21.22 10.90
C ASN A 312 -2.07 21.01 11.01
N VAL A 313 -2.46 19.88 11.60
CA VAL A 313 -3.84 19.53 11.92
C VAL A 313 -4.02 19.59 13.43
N ALA A 314 -5.04 20.30 13.89
CA ALA A 314 -5.45 20.33 15.28
C ALA A 314 -6.98 20.18 15.40
N VAL A 315 -7.45 19.75 16.56
CA VAL A 315 -8.88 19.73 16.89
C VAL A 315 -9.13 20.73 18.01
N GLN A 316 -10.11 21.60 17.80
CA GLN A 316 -10.66 22.47 18.83
C GLN A 316 -11.82 21.74 19.49
N GLY A 317 -11.76 21.56 20.81
CA GLY A 317 -12.82 20.98 21.61
C GLY A 317 -13.95 21.98 21.90
N ILE A 318 -15.02 21.51 22.53
CA ILE A 318 -16.18 22.33 22.92
C ILE A 318 -15.77 23.40 23.94
N ASP A 319 -14.79 23.09 24.79
CA ASP A 319 -14.25 23.99 25.82
C ASP A 319 -13.27 25.03 25.24
N GLY A 320 -13.03 25.01 23.92
CA GLY A 320 -12.05 25.85 23.23
C GLY A 320 -10.61 25.35 23.33
N ASP A 321 -10.38 24.17 23.92
CA ASP A 321 -9.05 23.57 24.00
C ASP A 321 -8.59 23.04 22.65
N GLU A 322 -7.36 23.35 22.26
CA GLU A 322 -6.78 22.89 21.00
C GLU A 322 -5.78 21.76 21.23
N VAL A 323 -5.99 20.63 20.55
CA VAL A 323 -5.09 19.48 20.60
C VAL A 323 -4.48 19.26 19.23
N SER A 324 -3.16 19.32 19.15
CA SER A 324 -2.42 19.03 17.92
C SER A 324 -2.52 17.55 17.56
N LEU A 325 -2.99 17.25 16.36
CA LEU A 325 -3.06 15.90 15.81
C LEU A 325 -1.78 15.52 15.04
N GLY A 326 -1.00 16.49 14.59
CA GLY A 326 0.23 16.29 13.82
C GLY A 326 0.21 17.13 12.54
N SER A 327 0.91 16.67 11.52
CA SER A 327 0.84 17.20 10.16
C SER A 327 -0.35 16.63 9.38
N LEU A 328 -0.73 17.31 8.30
CA LEU A 328 -1.76 16.86 7.37
C LEU A 328 -1.37 15.53 6.71
N ALA A 329 -0.09 15.32 6.42
CA ALA A 329 0.41 14.04 5.92
C ALA A 329 0.13 12.89 6.91
N GLU A 330 0.43 13.07 8.21
CA GLU A 330 0.15 12.06 9.24
C GLU A 330 -1.35 11.79 9.38
N PHE A 331 -2.16 12.86 9.39
CA PHE A 331 -3.60 12.73 9.49
C PHE A 331 -4.19 11.96 8.29
N LEU A 332 -3.74 12.27 7.07
CA LEU A 332 -4.19 11.57 5.88
C LEU A 332 -3.74 10.12 5.87
N THR A 333 -2.50 9.80 6.26
CA THR A 333 -2.04 8.41 6.36
C THR A 333 -2.89 7.60 7.35
N GLN A 334 -3.24 8.18 8.50
CA GLN A 334 -4.16 7.55 9.46
C GLN A 334 -5.56 7.36 8.88
N LEU A 335 -6.09 8.36 8.17
CA LEU A 335 -7.40 8.29 7.52
C LEU A 335 -7.47 7.16 6.49
N GLN A 336 -6.41 6.98 5.70
CA GLN A 336 -6.32 5.88 4.74
C GLN A 336 -6.31 4.52 5.45
N GLY A 337 -5.62 4.42 6.59
CA GLY A 337 -5.64 3.24 7.46
C GLY A 337 -7.05 2.91 7.98
N GLU A 338 -7.79 3.91 8.48
CA GLU A 338 -9.18 3.74 8.95
C GLU A 338 -10.14 3.31 7.82
N LEU A 339 -9.92 3.84 6.61
CA LEU A 339 -10.68 3.45 5.42
C LEU A 339 -10.24 2.10 4.84
N ASN A 340 -9.14 1.53 5.35
CA ASN A 340 -8.50 0.33 4.83
C ASN A 340 -8.19 0.46 3.33
N ILE A 341 -7.66 1.63 2.97
CA ILE A 341 -7.14 1.98 1.65
C ILE A 341 -5.63 2.07 1.79
N ALA A 342 -4.91 1.23 1.06
CA ALA A 342 -3.44 1.24 1.12
C ALA A 342 -2.88 2.38 0.27
N LEU A 343 -1.74 2.94 0.69
CA LEU A 343 -0.98 3.90 -0.10
C LEU A 343 0.08 3.18 -0.95
N TYR A 344 0.32 3.69 -2.16
CA TYR A 344 1.32 3.15 -3.08
C TYR A 344 2.27 4.24 -3.59
N PRO A 345 3.61 4.06 -3.45
CA PRO A 345 4.27 3.05 -2.61
C PRO A 345 3.84 3.11 -1.14
N GLU A 346 4.02 2.00 -0.41
CA GLU A 346 3.72 1.95 1.02
C GLU A 346 4.60 2.95 1.78
N LEU A 347 4.03 3.66 2.74
CA LEU A 347 4.76 4.53 3.65
C LEU A 347 5.05 3.78 4.94
N THR A 348 6.31 3.75 5.38
CA THR A 348 6.70 3.05 6.62
C THR A 348 6.40 3.85 7.89
N ASN A 349 5.66 4.96 7.76
CA ASN A 349 5.43 5.97 8.80
C ASN A 349 6.73 6.53 9.41
N SER A 350 7.86 6.42 8.69
CA SER A 350 9.09 7.07 9.07
C SER A 350 8.96 8.59 8.95
N ALA A 351 9.75 9.33 9.73
CA ALA A 351 9.76 10.79 9.63
C ALA A 351 10.10 11.27 8.21
N GLU A 352 10.96 10.54 7.50
CA GLU A 352 11.33 10.84 6.11
C GLU A 352 10.17 10.65 5.15
N ASP A 353 9.42 9.55 5.27
CA ASP A 353 8.23 9.24 4.46
C ASP A 353 7.12 10.28 4.67
N ILE A 354 6.88 10.67 5.92
CA ILE A 354 5.92 11.73 6.25
C ILE A 354 6.36 13.07 5.65
N GLN A 355 7.65 13.41 5.73
CA GLN A 355 8.18 14.63 5.12
C GLN A 355 8.14 14.59 3.58
N ARG A 356 8.33 13.41 2.97
CA ARG A 356 8.12 13.19 1.54
C ARG A 356 6.66 13.46 1.17
N LEU A 357 5.70 12.91 1.91
CA LEU A 357 4.28 13.17 1.65
C LEU A 357 3.92 14.64 1.84
N ASN A 358 4.42 15.32 2.87
CA ASN A 358 4.21 16.77 3.04
C ASN A 358 4.72 17.57 1.82
N ARG A 359 5.92 17.25 1.32
CA ARG A 359 6.44 17.87 0.09
C ARG A 359 5.57 17.60 -1.13
N ALA A 360 5.04 16.38 -1.26
CA ALA A 360 4.15 15.99 -2.35
C ALA A 360 2.77 16.67 -2.26
N LEU A 361 2.29 17.00 -1.06
CA LEU A 361 1.04 17.74 -0.85
C LEU A 361 1.16 19.24 -1.13
N SER A 362 2.34 19.84 -0.95
CA SER A 362 2.57 21.28 -1.18
C SER A 362 2.08 21.81 -2.54
N PRO A 363 2.43 21.20 -3.69
CA PRO A 363 1.93 21.67 -4.99
C PRO A 363 0.42 21.51 -5.12
N LEU A 364 -0.16 20.44 -4.56
CA LEU A 364 -1.61 20.25 -4.55
C LEU A 364 -2.33 21.36 -3.76
N ILE A 365 -1.78 21.77 -2.61
CA ILE A 365 -2.32 22.88 -1.81
C ILE A 365 -2.29 24.19 -2.61
N ALA A 366 -1.19 24.46 -3.32
CA ALA A 366 -1.12 25.61 -4.22
C ALA A 366 -2.21 25.57 -5.30
N GLU A 367 -2.44 24.40 -5.90
CA GLU A 367 -3.49 24.22 -6.89
C GLU A 367 -4.90 24.42 -6.30
N LEU A 368 -5.18 23.91 -5.10
CA LEU A 368 -6.46 24.12 -4.41
C LEU A 368 -6.72 25.60 -4.11
N LEU A 369 -5.68 26.35 -3.72
CA LEU A 369 -5.76 27.81 -3.53
C LEU A 369 -6.00 28.54 -4.87
N ALA A 370 -5.25 28.18 -5.91
CA ALA A 370 -5.37 28.79 -7.23
C ALA A 370 -6.76 28.57 -7.86
N ASN A 371 -7.39 27.42 -7.58
CA ASN A 371 -8.72 27.08 -8.07
C ASN A 371 -9.86 27.53 -7.13
N LYS A 372 -9.55 28.35 -6.10
CA LYS A 372 -10.54 28.83 -5.11
C LYS A 372 -11.35 27.70 -4.48
N ILE A 373 -10.71 26.55 -4.24
CA ILE A 373 -11.30 25.45 -3.48
C ILE A 373 -10.97 25.66 -2.00
N TRP A 374 -9.71 25.98 -1.72
CA TRP A 374 -9.24 26.44 -0.42
C TRP A 374 -9.00 27.95 -0.44
N GLN A 375 -9.00 28.54 0.74
CA GLN A 375 -8.50 29.88 1.00
C GLN A 375 -7.54 29.86 2.19
N PHE A 376 -6.53 30.73 2.15
CA PHE A 376 -5.65 30.97 3.27
C PHE A 376 -5.98 32.32 3.91
N THR A 377 -6.16 32.32 5.22
CA THR A 377 -6.37 33.53 6.01
C THR A 377 -5.16 33.75 6.91
N GLU A 378 -4.46 34.87 6.72
CA GLU A 378 -3.45 35.32 7.67
C GLU A 378 -4.12 35.65 9.00
N ALA A 379 -3.56 35.14 10.09
CA ALA A 379 -4.02 35.48 11.42
C ALA A 379 -3.28 36.70 11.96
N GLY A 380 -3.87 37.37 12.97
CA GLY A 380 -3.30 38.57 13.58
C GLY A 380 -1.99 38.32 14.33
N ARG A 381 -1.44 39.34 15.01
CA ARG A 381 -0.20 39.19 15.79
C ARG A 381 -0.34 38.09 16.84
N GLY A 382 0.37 36.97 16.64
CA GLY A 382 0.50 35.87 17.58
C GLY A 382 -0.31 34.61 17.24
N GLU A 383 -1.19 34.67 16.25
CA GLU A 383 -1.98 33.53 15.80
C GLU A 383 -1.36 32.90 14.54
N LEU A 384 -1.60 31.59 14.34
CA LEU A 384 -1.16 30.88 13.14
C LEU A 384 -2.15 31.11 12.01
N GLY A 385 -1.64 31.36 10.80
CA GLY A 385 -2.48 31.43 9.60
C GLY A 385 -3.22 30.11 9.36
N GLN A 386 -4.43 30.20 8.81
CA GLN A 386 -5.33 29.04 8.69
C GLN A 386 -5.75 28.81 7.24
N TYR A 387 -5.82 27.53 6.86
CA TYR A 387 -6.49 27.10 5.65
C TYR A 387 -7.95 26.77 5.96
N ARG A 388 -8.84 27.20 5.07
CA ARG A 388 -10.28 26.93 5.14
C ARG A 388 -10.82 26.65 3.74
N ILE A 389 -12.03 26.11 3.65
CA ILE A 389 -12.77 26.07 2.40
C ILE A 389 -13.02 27.50 1.89
N HIS A 390 -12.94 27.72 0.58
CA HIS A 390 -13.30 29.01 -0.01
C HIS A 390 -14.84 29.18 0.00
N PRO A 391 -15.39 30.37 0.34
CA PRO A 391 -16.84 30.58 0.44
C PRO A 391 -17.60 30.19 -0.83
N ASP A 392 -17.16 30.67 -2.00
CA ASP A 392 -17.79 30.32 -3.29
C ASP A 392 -17.83 28.80 -3.55
N PHE A 393 -16.80 28.07 -3.12
CA PHE A 393 -16.76 26.61 -3.26
C PHE A 393 -17.62 25.91 -2.21
N SER A 394 -17.66 26.41 -0.97
CA SER A 394 -18.59 25.91 0.07
C SER A 394 -20.05 26.02 -0.41
N ASP A 395 -20.44 27.18 -0.95
CA ASP A 395 -21.78 27.36 -1.53
C ASP A 395 -22.03 26.42 -2.72
N ALA A 396 -21.01 26.21 -3.56
CA ALA A 396 -21.09 25.28 -4.68
C ALA A 396 -21.26 23.81 -4.21
N CYS A 397 -20.67 23.42 -3.08
CA CYS A 397 -20.86 22.09 -2.48
C CYS A 397 -22.31 21.80 -2.09
N TYR A 398 -23.14 22.82 -1.85
CA TYR A 398 -24.58 22.66 -1.60
C TYR A 398 -25.45 22.82 -2.85
N SER A 399 -24.84 23.12 -4.00
CA SER A 399 -25.52 23.33 -5.28
C SER A 399 -25.21 22.21 -6.28
N LEU A 400 -26.10 21.99 -7.26
CA LEU A 400 -25.80 21.08 -8.36
C LEU A 400 -24.65 21.65 -9.22
N PRO A 401 -23.67 20.83 -9.63
CA PRO A 401 -23.65 19.36 -9.59
C PRO A 401 -22.94 18.74 -8.38
N LEU A 402 -22.39 19.52 -7.44
CA LEU A 402 -21.53 19.01 -6.35
C LEU A 402 -22.32 18.51 -5.13
N ALA A 403 -23.56 18.98 -4.93
CA ALA A 403 -24.41 18.59 -3.80
C ALA A 403 -24.54 17.08 -3.55
N PRO A 404 -24.72 16.21 -4.57
CA PRO A 404 -24.73 14.77 -4.33
C PRO A 404 -23.37 14.25 -3.84
N LEU A 405 -22.28 14.78 -4.39
CA LEU A 405 -20.92 14.32 -4.12
C LEU A 405 -20.48 14.71 -2.70
N PHE A 406 -20.66 15.97 -2.29
CA PHE A 406 -20.32 16.48 -0.95
C PHE A 406 -21.46 16.31 0.07
N GLY A 407 -22.63 15.84 -0.37
CA GLY A 407 -23.73 15.42 0.50
C GLY A 407 -23.68 13.92 0.74
N TYR A 408 -24.71 13.22 0.26
CA TYR A 408 -24.97 11.83 0.64
C TYR A 408 -23.99 10.80 0.06
N LYS A 409 -23.33 11.06 -1.09
CA LYS A 409 -22.45 10.05 -1.72
C LYS A 409 -21.14 9.84 -0.97
N SER A 410 -20.54 10.89 -0.41
CA SER A 410 -19.28 10.80 0.35
C SER A 410 -19.47 10.77 1.86
N GLN A 411 -20.69 10.48 2.33
CA GLN A 411 -21.01 10.54 3.76
C GLN A 411 -20.10 9.63 4.60
N HIS A 412 -19.71 8.45 4.09
CA HIS A 412 -18.79 7.56 4.79
C HIS A 412 -17.40 8.18 4.96
N LEU A 413 -16.88 8.87 3.93
CA LEU A 413 -15.59 9.57 4.00
C LEU A 413 -15.65 10.73 4.97
N GLN A 414 -16.73 11.51 4.94
CA GLN A 414 -16.92 12.63 5.85
C GLN A 414 -16.98 12.16 7.31
N GLN A 415 -17.69 11.05 7.56
CA GLN A 415 -17.75 10.43 8.88
C GLN A 415 -16.38 9.92 9.32
N ALA A 416 -15.63 9.24 8.44
CA ALA A 416 -14.29 8.76 8.75
C ALA A 416 -13.34 9.90 9.14
N ILE A 417 -13.34 11.02 8.40
CA ILE A 417 -12.56 12.22 8.72
C ILE A 417 -12.90 12.74 10.13
N LYS A 418 -14.20 12.92 10.41
CA LYS A 418 -14.67 13.45 11.70
C LYS A 418 -14.37 12.49 12.86
N GLN A 419 -14.62 11.20 12.68
CA GLN A 419 -14.39 10.16 13.69
C GLN A 419 -12.89 10.00 14.00
N LEU A 420 -12.02 9.99 12.98
CA LEU A 420 -10.57 9.96 13.19
C LEU A 420 -10.10 11.14 14.04
N ALA A 421 -10.56 12.35 13.70
CA ALA A 421 -10.21 13.57 14.44
C ALA A 421 -10.67 13.51 15.90
N GLN A 422 -11.92 13.08 16.14
CA GLN A 422 -12.49 12.95 17.49
C GLN A 422 -11.79 11.88 18.33
N THR A 423 -11.54 10.70 17.76
CA THR A 423 -10.84 9.60 18.44
C THR A 423 -9.40 10.00 18.77
N SER A 424 -8.69 10.64 17.83
CA SER A 424 -7.33 11.13 18.04
C SER A 424 -7.27 12.21 19.12
N TYR A 425 -8.24 13.13 19.13
CA TYR A 425 -8.40 14.13 20.20
C TYR A 425 -8.58 13.47 21.57
N ALA A 426 -9.51 12.50 21.69
CA ALA A 426 -9.74 11.78 22.94
C ALA A 426 -8.49 11.04 23.41
N ASN A 427 -7.81 10.34 22.50
CA ASN A 427 -6.59 9.57 22.79
C ASN A 427 -5.40 10.44 23.22
N LYS A 428 -5.32 11.71 22.79
CA LYS A 428 -4.26 12.64 23.23
C LYS A 428 -4.64 13.41 24.50
N LYS A 429 -5.93 13.63 24.76
CA LYS A 429 -6.42 14.30 25.98
C LYS A 429 -6.38 13.40 27.23
N VAL A 430 -6.59 12.09 27.08
CA VAL A 430 -6.48 11.11 28.19
C VAL A 430 -5.07 11.01 28.81
N PRO A 431 -3.97 10.91 28.03
CA PRO A 431 -2.62 10.89 28.59
C PRO A 431 -2.24 12.19 29.31
N ALA A 432 -2.79 13.34 28.91
CA ALA A 432 -2.58 14.61 29.61
C ALA A 432 -3.23 14.64 31.01
N ARG A 433 -4.31 13.88 31.26
CA ARG A 433 -4.97 13.81 32.59
C ARG A 433 -4.32 12.84 33.58
N LEU A 434 -3.47 11.92 33.12
CA LEU A 434 -2.76 10.96 33.98
C LEU A 434 -1.39 11.48 34.47
N THR A 435 -1.04 12.70 34.09
CA THR A 435 0.22 13.37 34.49
C THR A 435 0.01 14.59 35.40
N GLU A 436 -1.23 14.80 35.88
CA GLU A 436 -1.58 15.80 36.90
C GLU A 436 -1.80 15.18 38.28
#